data_AF-A0A4V5TIL3-F1
#
_entry.id   AF-A0A4V5TIL3-F1
#
_cell.length_a   1.000
_cell.length_b   1.000
_cell.length_c   1.000
_cell.angle_alpha   90.00
_cell.angle_beta   90.00
_cell.angle_gamma   90.00
#
_symmetry.space_group_name_H-M   'P 1'
#
loop_
_entity.id
_entity.type
_entity.pdbx_description
1 polymer ?
#
loop_
_entity_poly.entity_id
_entity_poly.type
_entity_poly.pdbx_seq_one_letter_code
_entity_poly.pdbx_strand_id
1 'polypeptide(L)'
;MLDLASPVWGKLHGPYGLSDRVPALIEHIQDDYFSEEKEELYWELLYHQNTIYPCTYAAVPYLVEIALKTENPGILLDIFITCGIFEASSENTTQMGVPSEFLRDHTPLLDQETIREIYRDYRCAIQSLTEQTESILHLARMEEHNADKHYILAADAAFRGDKDIANMLLTFSEGDEYVTVCPTCDQSIYLWPDEEEEILFAYEDDPVAHGTAKRFSIIAKKPDMTNDSGLQKLYQRALEIGDKKLLAHLPYLAGELNCCSCETPIHVWTGLFP
;
A
#
# COMPACT_ATOMS: atom_id res chain seq x y z
N MET A 1 6.31 3.46 23.31
CA MET A 1 5.66 4.50 22.49
C MET A 1 6.11 5.86 23.02
N LEU A 2 6.37 6.83 22.14
CA LEU A 2 6.85 8.16 22.52
C LEU A 2 5.74 8.98 23.21
N ASP A 3 5.90 9.27 24.50
CA ASP A 3 4.94 10.05 25.30
C ASP A 3 4.45 11.33 24.59
N LEU A 4 3.14 11.57 24.58
CA LEU A 4 2.50 12.70 23.87
C LEU A 4 2.95 14.07 24.39
N ALA A 5 3.31 14.18 25.68
CA ALA A 5 3.85 15.40 26.28
C ALA A 5 5.36 15.56 26.08
N SER A 6 6.02 14.60 25.41
CA SER A 6 7.47 14.65 25.20
C SER A 6 7.87 15.81 24.29
N PRO A 7 8.90 16.60 24.66
CA PRO A 7 9.42 17.66 23.79
C PRO A 7 10.10 17.12 22.51
N VAL A 8 10.26 15.80 22.39
CA VAL A 8 10.76 15.13 21.18
C VAL A 8 9.83 15.37 19.98
N TRP A 9 8.51 15.50 20.19
CA TRP A 9 7.56 15.78 19.11
C TRP A 9 7.91 17.07 18.36
N GLY A 10 8.30 18.12 19.08
CA GLY A 10 8.78 19.38 18.49
C GLY A 10 10.13 19.28 17.78
N LYS A 11 10.73 18.10 17.67
CA LYS A 11 11.97 17.81 16.93
C LYS A 11 11.76 16.81 15.78
N LEU A 12 10.57 16.22 15.68
CA LEU A 12 10.20 15.35 14.57
C LEU A 12 9.76 16.21 13.39
N HIS A 13 10.24 15.87 12.20
CA HIS A 13 9.85 16.52 10.97
C HIS A 13 8.59 15.86 10.40
N GLY A 14 7.79 16.68 9.72
CA GLY A 14 6.66 16.36 8.86
C GLY A 14 6.75 17.16 7.56
N PRO A 15 5.71 17.15 6.71
CA PRO A 15 5.73 17.78 5.38
C PRO A 15 5.93 19.29 5.42
N TYR A 16 5.48 19.94 6.50
CA TYR A 16 5.52 21.41 6.66
C TYR A 16 6.54 21.88 7.70
N GLY A 17 7.53 21.05 8.06
CA GLY A 17 8.55 21.35 9.06
C GLY A 17 8.37 20.55 10.35
N LEU A 18 8.46 21.19 11.52
CA LEU A 18 8.33 20.51 12.81
C LEU A 18 6.87 20.11 13.09
N SER A 19 6.68 18.98 13.76
CA SER A 19 5.35 18.35 13.98
C SER A 19 4.85 18.44 15.42
N ASP A 20 4.90 19.63 16.03
CA ASP A 20 4.44 19.88 17.41
C ASP A 20 2.92 19.76 17.60
N ARG A 21 2.14 19.90 16.52
CA ARG A 21 0.66 19.74 16.54
C ARG A 21 0.18 18.29 16.55
N VAL A 22 1.01 17.32 16.14
CA VAL A 22 0.60 15.92 15.98
C VAL A 22 0.05 15.29 17.28
N PRO A 23 0.68 15.48 18.46
CA PRO A 23 0.16 14.93 19.71
C PRO A 23 -1.27 15.36 20.05
N ALA A 24 -1.58 16.65 19.90
CA ALA A 24 -2.91 17.18 20.20
C ALA A 24 -3.99 16.61 19.27
N LEU A 25 -3.66 16.38 18.00
CA LEU A 25 -4.56 15.74 17.05
C LEU A 25 -4.77 14.26 17.39
N ILE A 26 -3.72 13.55 17.81
CA ILE A 26 -3.82 12.16 18.30
C ILE A 26 -4.76 12.09 19.51
N GLU A 27 -4.59 12.97 20.51
CA GLU A 27 -5.49 13.02 21.68
C GLU A 27 -6.94 13.25 21.25
N HIS A 28 -7.17 14.15 20.29
CA HIS A 28 -8.53 14.44 19.82
C HIS A 28 -9.16 13.24 19.11
N ILE A 29 -8.45 12.55 18.21
CA ILE A 29 -9.00 11.37 17.52
C ILE A 29 -9.13 10.14 18.43
N GLN A 30 -8.42 10.10 19.56
CA GLN A 30 -8.65 9.09 20.60
C GLN A 30 -10.02 9.25 21.27
N ASP A 31 -10.49 10.50 21.40
CA ASP A 31 -11.80 10.82 21.97
C ASP A 31 -12.92 10.83 20.92
N ASP A 32 -12.65 11.38 19.72
CA ASP A 32 -13.57 11.46 18.58
C ASP A 32 -12.88 11.09 17.26
N TYR A 33 -12.87 9.79 16.95
CA TYR A 33 -12.17 9.24 15.78
C TYR A 33 -12.69 9.80 14.44
N PHE A 34 -13.98 10.14 14.35
CA PHE A 34 -14.59 10.60 13.10
C PHE A 34 -14.57 12.11 12.93
N SER A 35 -13.80 12.82 13.76
CA SER A 35 -13.57 14.25 13.64
C SER A 35 -12.88 14.60 12.31
N GLU A 36 -13.14 15.80 11.77
CA GLU A 36 -12.53 16.28 10.53
C GLU A 36 -11.00 16.40 10.66
N GLU A 37 -10.51 16.60 11.89
CA GLU A 37 -9.09 16.60 12.23
C GLU A 37 -8.36 15.30 11.90
N LYS A 38 -9.07 14.15 11.80
CA LYS A 38 -8.48 12.88 11.38
C LYS A 38 -7.87 12.98 9.97
N GLU A 39 -8.55 13.66 9.06
CA GLU A 39 -8.09 13.82 7.67
C GLU A 39 -6.85 14.73 7.60
N GLU A 40 -6.81 15.82 8.40
CA GLU A 40 -5.60 16.67 8.54
C GLU A 40 -4.43 15.83 9.09
N LEU A 41 -4.68 15.03 10.13
CA LEU A 41 -3.64 14.18 10.70
C LEU A 41 -3.10 13.19 9.65
N TYR A 42 -3.97 12.43 9.00
CA TYR A 42 -3.56 11.35 8.10
C TYR A 42 -2.92 11.87 6.82
N TRP A 43 -3.56 12.79 6.11
CA TRP A 43 -3.21 13.16 4.73
C TRP A 43 -2.45 14.48 4.59
N GLU A 44 -2.32 15.24 5.67
CA GLU A 44 -1.55 16.49 5.66
C GLU A 44 -0.33 16.45 6.59
N LEU A 45 -0.31 15.61 7.63
CA LEU A 45 0.80 15.59 8.59
C LEU A 45 1.59 14.28 8.59
N LEU A 46 0.91 13.13 8.60
CA LEU A 46 1.55 11.81 8.68
C LEU A 46 1.91 11.26 7.29
N TYR A 47 1.19 11.66 6.26
CA TYR A 47 1.44 11.26 4.89
C TYR A 47 1.06 12.40 3.96
N HIS A 48 1.95 12.77 3.04
CA HIS A 48 1.66 13.81 2.06
C HIS A 48 2.46 13.53 0.79
N GLN A 49 1.79 13.64 -0.37
CA GLN A 49 2.41 13.41 -1.70
C GLN A 49 3.21 12.11 -1.76
N ASN A 50 2.60 11.00 -1.35
CA ASN A 50 3.21 9.66 -1.37
C ASN A 50 4.48 9.51 -0.52
N THR A 51 4.62 10.34 0.52
CA THR A 51 5.78 10.33 1.42
C THR A 51 5.32 10.29 2.88
N ILE A 52 6.00 9.48 3.69
CA ILE A 52 5.90 9.47 5.16
C ILE A 52 7.09 10.19 5.81
N TYR A 53 6.95 10.54 7.08
CA TYR A 53 7.89 11.42 7.78
C TYR A 53 8.28 10.86 9.16
N PRO A 54 9.33 11.38 9.82
CA PRO A 54 9.69 11.02 11.18
C PRO A 54 8.52 11.03 12.19
N CYS A 55 7.59 11.98 12.07
CA CYS A 55 6.41 12.04 12.93
C CYS A 55 5.41 10.89 12.69
N THR A 56 5.35 10.32 11.48
CA THR A 56 4.54 9.14 11.14
C THR A 56 4.93 7.94 11.97
N TYR A 57 6.23 7.66 12.10
CA TYR A 57 6.73 6.53 12.90
C TYR A 57 6.35 6.68 14.38
N ALA A 58 6.37 7.89 14.91
CA ALA A 58 5.99 8.15 16.29
C ALA A 58 4.47 8.09 16.51
N ALA A 59 3.66 8.45 15.51
CA ALA A 59 2.20 8.50 15.60
C ALA A 59 1.52 7.13 15.44
N VAL A 60 2.01 6.27 14.55
CA VAL A 60 1.36 4.98 14.24
C VAL A 60 1.13 4.09 15.45
N PRO A 61 2.03 3.97 16.45
CA PRO A 61 1.74 3.23 17.68
C PRO A 61 0.45 3.68 18.40
N TYR A 62 0.12 4.97 18.37
CA TYR A 62 -1.13 5.50 18.94
C TYR A 62 -2.35 5.10 18.10
N LEU A 63 -2.24 5.17 16.77
CA LEU A 63 -3.31 4.74 15.87
C LEU A 63 -3.61 3.24 16.08
N VAL A 64 -2.57 2.41 16.13
CA VAL A 64 -2.74 0.98 16.40
C VAL A 64 -3.35 0.74 17.79
N GLU A 65 -3.01 1.53 18.80
CA GLU A 65 -3.66 1.42 20.10
C GLU A 65 -5.16 1.71 20.04
N ILE A 66 -5.60 2.72 19.27
CA ILE A 66 -7.01 3.02 19.01
C ILE A 66 -7.68 1.81 18.33
N ALA A 67 -7.05 1.29 17.27
CA ALA A 67 -7.57 0.15 16.51
C ALA A 67 -7.74 -1.12 17.37
N LEU A 68 -6.87 -1.36 18.33
CA LEU A 68 -6.91 -2.56 19.17
C LEU A 68 -7.85 -2.42 20.38
N LYS A 69 -8.20 -1.20 20.79
CA LYS A 69 -9.11 -0.93 21.92
C LYS A 69 -10.56 -0.70 21.49
N THR A 70 -10.80 -0.36 20.23
CA THR A 70 -12.13 -0.09 19.72
C THR A 70 -12.97 -1.36 19.56
N GLU A 71 -14.28 -1.24 19.78
CA GLU A 71 -15.26 -2.28 19.42
C GLU A 71 -15.86 -2.03 18.02
N ASN A 72 -15.55 -0.90 17.39
CA ASN A 72 -16.08 -0.53 16.08
C ASN A 72 -15.18 -1.11 14.96
N PRO A 73 -15.66 -2.09 14.16
CA PRO A 73 -14.86 -2.71 13.10
C PRO A 73 -14.46 -1.71 12.01
N GLY A 74 -15.23 -0.64 11.80
CA GLY A 74 -14.87 0.40 10.82
C GLY A 74 -13.64 1.21 11.22
N ILE A 75 -13.43 1.45 12.52
CA ILE A 75 -12.23 2.15 13.02
C ILE A 75 -10.99 1.25 12.85
N LEU A 76 -11.11 -0.02 13.23
CA LEU A 76 -10.04 -1.00 13.02
C LEU A 76 -9.66 -1.09 11.54
N LEU A 77 -10.66 -1.17 10.64
CA LEU A 77 -10.45 -1.26 9.21
C LEU A 77 -9.77 -0.01 8.62
N ASP A 78 -10.26 1.18 8.97
CA ASP A 78 -9.70 2.46 8.52
C ASP A 78 -8.22 2.61 8.92
N ILE A 79 -7.89 2.28 10.18
CA ILE A 79 -6.51 2.33 10.68
C ILE A 79 -5.64 1.25 10.03
N PHE A 80 -6.17 0.04 9.83
CA PHE A 80 -5.45 -1.05 9.16
C PHE A 80 -5.05 -0.65 7.74
N ILE A 81 -6.00 -0.11 6.96
CA ILE A 81 -5.75 0.39 5.60
C ILE A 81 -4.75 1.54 5.61
N THR A 82 -4.99 2.55 6.46
CA THR A 82 -4.14 3.75 6.54
C THR A 82 -2.68 3.39 6.89
N CYS A 83 -2.48 2.54 7.89
CA CYS A 83 -1.13 2.08 8.25
C CYS A 83 -0.50 1.22 7.15
N GLY A 84 -1.31 0.49 6.38
CA GLY A 84 -0.88 -0.23 5.19
C GLY A 84 -0.33 0.68 4.11
N ILE A 85 -1.01 1.80 3.84
CA ILE A 85 -0.55 2.84 2.91
C ILE A 85 0.78 3.44 3.40
N PHE A 86 0.91 3.72 4.70
CA PHE A 86 2.16 4.24 5.26
C PHE A 86 3.31 3.25 5.10
N GLU A 87 3.10 1.96 5.35
CA GLU A 87 4.16 0.94 5.15
C GLU A 87 4.49 0.69 3.68
N ALA A 88 3.50 0.75 2.77
CA ALA A 88 3.75 0.65 1.34
C ALA A 88 4.65 1.79 0.84
N SER A 89 4.44 2.99 1.39
CA SER A 89 5.15 4.22 1.02
C SER A 89 6.49 4.42 1.73
N SER A 90 6.76 3.62 2.76
CA SER A 90 8.06 3.57 3.43
C SER A 90 9.09 3.00 2.45
N GLU A 91 10.25 3.62 2.28
CA GLU A 91 11.33 3.04 1.45
C GLU A 91 12.17 2.00 2.22
N ASN A 92 11.89 1.83 3.51
CA ASN A 92 12.77 1.09 4.40
C ASN A 92 12.57 -0.42 4.32
N THR A 93 13.68 -1.16 4.33
CA THR A 93 13.65 -2.61 4.54
C THR A 93 13.52 -2.92 6.03
N THR A 94 12.89 -4.04 6.37
CA THR A 94 12.75 -4.52 7.76
C THR A 94 14.08 -4.76 8.49
N GLN A 95 15.19 -4.86 7.77
CA GLN A 95 16.54 -5.05 8.32
C GLN A 95 17.26 -3.72 8.65
N MET A 96 16.68 -2.58 8.29
CA MET A 96 17.29 -1.28 8.51
C MET A 96 17.16 -0.89 9.99
N GLY A 97 18.24 -0.42 10.61
CA GLY A 97 18.22 -0.05 12.03
C GLY A 97 17.61 1.34 12.31
N VAL A 98 17.59 2.22 11.31
CA VAL A 98 17.05 3.58 11.37
C VAL A 98 16.47 3.93 10.00
N PRO A 99 15.19 4.37 9.90
CA PRO A 99 14.59 4.74 8.63
C PRO A 99 15.29 5.89 7.93
N SER A 100 15.32 5.87 6.60
CA SER A 100 15.96 6.89 5.77
C SER A 100 15.36 8.28 5.99
N GLU A 101 14.08 8.36 6.34
CA GLU A 101 13.26 9.54 6.58
C GLU A 101 13.79 10.35 7.78
N PHE A 102 14.42 9.69 8.76
CA PHE A 102 15.12 10.39 9.86
C PHE A 102 16.48 10.97 9.43
N LEU A 103 16.99 10.56 8.27
CA LEU A 103 18.27 10.99 7.71
C LEU A 103 18.10 11.97 6.53
N ARG A 104 16.87 12.15 6.03
CA ARG A 104 16.56 13.10 4.96
C ARG A 104 16.74 14.54 5.44
N ASP A 105 17.37 15.35 4.60
CA ASP A 105 17.49 16.81 4.60
C ASP A 105 18.16 17.53 5.79
N HIS A 106 18.32 16.96 6.98
CA HIS A 106 19.00 17.64 8.10
C HIS A 106 19.80 16.71 9.03
N THR A 107 20.76 17.29 9.76
CA THR A 107 21.35 16.61 10.93
C THR A 107 20.22 16.30 11.92
N PRO A 108 20.03 15.03 12.34
CA PRO A 108 18.95 14.69 13.25
C PRO A 108 19.02 15.56 14.51
N LEU A 109 17.93 16.24 14.85
CA LEU A 109 17.77 16.96 16.13
C LEU A 109 17.61 15.99 17.32
N LEU A 110 17.50 14.70 17.02
CA LEU A 110 17.34 13.59 17.93
C LEU A 110 18.62 12.75 17.95
N ASP A 111 18.94 12.21 19.12
CA ASP A 111 19.97 11.22 19.25
C ASP A 111 19.54 9.88 18.61
N GLN A 112 20.51 9.05 18.25
CA GLN A 112 20.23 7.78 17.56
C GLN A 112 19.48 6.77 18.43
N GLU A 113 19.53 6.86 19.76
CA GLU A 113 18.80 5.95 20.63
C GLU A 113 17.31 6.24 20.55
N THR A 114 16.91 7.51 20.72
CA THR A 114 15.53 7.98 20.55
C THR A 114 14.94 7.56 19.19
N ILE A 115 15.68 7.71 18.10
CA ILE A 115 15.21 7.31 16.75
C ILE A 115 14.96 5.79 16.67
N ARG A 116 15.88 4.98 17.22
CA ARG A 116 15.72 3.52 17.26
C ARG A 116 14.53 3.09 18.10
N GLU A 117 14.25 3.79 19.21
CA GLU A 117 13.09 3.49 20.05
C GLU A 117 11.78 3.78 19.33
N ILE A 118 11.67 4.95 18.68
CA ILE A 118 10.50 5.31 17.87
C ILE A 118 10.27 4.26 16.78
N TYR A 119 11.33 3.89 16.06
CA TYR A 119 11.21 2.91 14.97
C TYR A 119 10.88 1.51 15.49
N ARG A 120 11.44 1.09 16.63
CA ARG A 120 11.09 -0.18 17.28
C ARG A 120 9.61 -0.21 17.62
N ASP A 121 9.10 0.86 18.23
CA ASP A 121 7.69 0.94 18.63
C ASP A 121 6.76 0.93 17.41
N TYR A 122 7.13 1.63 16.34
CA TYR A 122 6.46 1.57 15.04
C TYR A 122 6.38 0.13 14.51
N ARG A 123 7.51 -0.60 14.47
CA ARG A 123 7.54 -1.99 13.98
C ARG A 123 6.70 -2.93 14.85
N CYS A 124 6.71 -2.74 16.17
CA CYS A 124 5.83 -3.48 17.08
C CYS A 124 4.34 -3.20 16.77
N ALA A 125 3.98 -1.95 16.50
CA ALA A 125 2.62 -1.57 16.17
C ALA A 125 2.14 -2.20 14.84
N ILE A 126 2.98 -2.16 13.80
CA ILE A 126 2.70 -2.83 12.52
C ILE A 126 2.56 -4.34 12.69
N GLN A 127 3.39 -4.95 13.54
CA GLN A 127 3.26 -6.37 13.87
C GLN A 127 1.90 -6.68 14.53
N SER A 128 1.43 -5.83 15.44
CA SER A 128 0.12 -6.01 16.07
C SER A 128 -1.04 -5.89 15.08
N LEU A 129 -0.94 -5.01 14.06
CA LEU A 129 -1.93 -4.97 12.96
C LEU A 129 -1.86 -6.23 12.09
N THR A 130 -0.65 -6.72 11.81
CA THR A 130 -0.45 -7.97 11.05
C THR A 130 -1.15 -9.16 11.72
N GLU A 131 -1.20 -9.19 13.06
CA GLU A 131 -1.91 -10.20 13.83
C GLU A 131 -3.45 -10.09 13.69
N GLN A 132 -3.97 -8.94 13.27
CA GLN A 132 -5.40 -8.73 12.99
C GLN A 132 -5.81 -9.11 11.56
N THR A 133 -4.86 -9.39 10.65
CA THR A 133 -5.12 -9.63 9.23
C THR A 133 -6.23 -10.65 9.00
N GLU A 134 -6.20 -11.81 9.66
CA GLU A 134 -7.22 -12.85 9.43
C GLU A 134 -8.64 -12.38 9.81
N SER A 135 -8.76 -11.61 10.90
CA SER A 135 -10.03 -11.01 11.31
C SER A 135 -10.52 -9.99 10.28
N ILE A 136 -9.62 -9.16 9.75
CA ILE A 136 -9.93 -8.16 8.72
C ILE A 136 -10.36 -8.81 7.41
N LEU A 137 -9.65 -9.84 6.95
CA LEU A 137 -10.03 -10.58 5.73
C LEU A 137 -11.41 -11.23 5.87
N HIS A 138 -11.73 -11.75 7.06
CA HIS A 138 -13.06 -12.27 7.35
C HIS A 138 -14.14 -11.17 7.29
N LEU A 139 -13.89 -9.99 7.87
CA LEU A 139 -14.80 -8.84 7.77
C LEU A 139 -15.01 -8.43 6.32
N ALA A 140 -13.93 -8.25 5.56
CA ALA A 140 -13.94 -7.87 4.15
C ALA A 140 -14.79 -8.82 3.29
N ARG A 141 -14.68 -10.14 3.55
CA ARG A 141 -15.46 -11.15 2.83
C ARG A 141 -16.96 -10.99 3.03
N MET A 142 -17.39 -10.54 4.22
CA MET A 142 -18.79 -10.36 4.55
C MET A 142 -19.37 -9.06 3.97
N GLU A 143 -18.52 -8.09 3.64
CA GLU A 143 -18.93 -6.83 3.03
C GLU A 143 -19.05 -6.93 1.51
N GLU A 144 -20.07 -6.25 0.96
CA GLU A 144 -20.34 -6.26 -0.49
C GLU A 144 -19.45 -5.27 -1.26
N HIS A 145 -18.82 -4.30 -0.59
CA HIS A 145 -18.02 -3.26 -1.25
C HIS A 145 -16.64 -3.79 -1.66
N ASN A 146 -16.27 -3.60 -2.94
CA ASN A 146 -15.00 -4.11 -3.47
C ASN A 146 -13.82 -3.15 -3.31
N ALA A 147 -14.03 -1.83 -3.23
CA ALA A 147 -12.90 -0.88 -3.17
C ALA A 147 -12.07 -1.09 -1.90
N ASP A 148 -12.71 -1.40 -0.77
CA ASP A 148 -12.00 -1.65 0.50
C ASP A 148 -11.17 -2.94 0.45
N LYS A 149 -11.58 -3.93 -0.36
CA LYS A 149 -10.87 -5.20 -0.52
C LYS A 149 -9.48 -4.99 -1.13
N HIS A 150 -9.35 -4.12 -2.14
CA HIS A 150 -8.05 -3.79 -2.73
C HIS A 150 -7.12 -3.16 -1.71
N TYR A 151 -7.62 -2.18 -0.94
CA TYR A 151 -6.83 -1.53 0.11
C TYR A 151 -6.44 -2.47 1.26
N ILE A 152 -7.31 -3.41 1.64
CA ILE A 152 -7.00 -4.45 2.62
C ILE A 152 -5.88 -5.37 2.12
N LEU A 153 -5.95 -5.80 0.86
CA LEU A 153 -4.89 -6.60 0.24
C LEU A 153 -3.58 -5.83 0.13
N ALA A 154 -3.64 -4.53 -0.17
CA ALA A 154 -2.46 -3.66 -0.21
C ALA A 154 -1.80 -3.56 1.16
N ALA A 155 -2.59 -3.36 2.21
CA ALA A 155 -2.12 -3.32 3.59
C ALA A 155 -1.50 -4.66 4.04
N ASP A 156 -2.16 -5.79 3.78
CA ASP A 156 -1.60 -7.12 4.05
C ASP A 156 -0.26 -7.33 3.33
N ALA A 157 -0.17 -6.96 2.05
CA ALA A 157 1.06 -7.06 1.28
C ALA A 157 2.18 -6.18 1.88
N ALA A 158 1.86 -4.93 2.24
CA ALA A 158 2.80 -4.00 2.86
C ALA A 158 3.34 -4.53 4.19
N PHE A 159 2.47 -5.04 5.06
CA PHE A 159 2.86 -5.61 6.36
C PHE A 159 3.74 -6.87 6.23
N ARG A 160 3.50 -7.68 5.19
CA ARG A 160 4.35 -8.83 4.86
C ARG A 160 5.67 -8.45 4.20
N GLY A 161 5.82 -7.19 3.78
CA GLY A 161 7.00 -6.67 3.09
C GLY A 161 7.01 -6.85 1.57
N ASP A 162 5.89 -7.28 0.97
CA ASP A 162 5.75 -7.44 -0.48
C ASP A 162 5.38 -6.09 -1.12
N LYS A 163 6.32 -5.14 -1.13
CA LYS A 163 6.07 -3.75 -1.55
C LYS A 163 5.61 -3.61 -2.99
N ASP A 164 6.16 -4.38 -3.91
CA ASP A 164 5.75 -4.32 -5.33
C ASP A 164 4.28 -4.68 -5.49
N ILE A 165 3.78 -5.62 -4.69
CA ILE A 165 2.36 -6.00 -4.66
C ILE A 165 1.52 -4.88 -4.04
N ALA A 166 1.96 -4.34 -2.89
CA ALA A 166 1.24 -3.26 -2.22
C ALA A 166 1.12 -2.02 -3.13
N ASN A 167 2.22 -1.63 -3.77
CA ASN A 167 2.26 -0.48 -4.69
C ASN A 167 1.40 -0.71 -5.93
N MET A 168 1.42 -1.92 -6.50
CA MET A 168 0.54 -2.26 -7.62
C MET A 168 -0.93 -2.10 -7.23
N LEU A 169 -1.34 -2.62 -6.06
CA LEU A 169 -2.72 -2.53 -5.59
C LEU A 169 -3.16 -1.09 -5.26
N LEU A 170 -2.25 -0.26 -4.76
CA LEU A 170 -2.54 1.16 -4.49
C LEU A 170 -2.57 2.02 -5.76
N THR A 171 -1.71 1.71 -6.73
CA THR A 171 -1.62 2.46 -7.99
C THR A 171 -2.82 2.15 -8.89
N PHE A 172 -3.24 0.88 -8.93
CA PHE A 172 -4.32 0.38 -9.77
C PHE A 172 -5.51 -0.07 -8.92
N SER A 173 -5.94 0.79 -7.99
CA SER A 173 -6.95 0.45 -6.96
C SER A 173 -8.32 0.09 -7.52
N GLU A 174 -8.68 0.68 -8.67
CA GLU A 174 -9.93 0.37 -9.36
C GLU A 174 -9.80 -0.87 -10.26
N GLY A 175 -8.57 -1.28 -10.60
CA GLY A 175 -8.28 -2.37 -11.54
C GLY A 175 -8.84 -2.15 -12.94
N ASP A 176 -9.11 -0.91 -13.34
CA ASP A 176 -9.54 -0.52 -14.69
C ASP A 176 -8.37 -0.36 -15.67
N GLU A 177 -7.15 -0.20 -15.16
CA GLU A 177 -5.92 -0.12 -15.93
C GLU A 177 -4.77 -0.78 -15.16
N TYR A 178 -3.83 -1.37 -15.88
CA TYR A 178 -2.47 -1.61 -15.38
C TYR A 178 -1.46 -1.15 -16.43
N VAL A 179 -0.29 -0.72 -16.00
CA VAL A 179 0.79 -0.31 -16.92
C VAL A 179 2.03 -1.15 -16.64
N THR A 180 2.69 -1.58 -17.72
CA THR A 180 3.99 -2.24 -17.68
C THR A 180 4.94 -1.60 -18.67
N VAL A 181 6.23 -1.89 -18.54
CA VAL A 181 7.26 -1.48 -19.49
C VAL A 181 7.97 -2.71 -20.04
N CYS A 182 8.19 -2.72 -21.36
CA CYS A 182 8.99 -3.78 -21.97
C CYS A 182 10.46 -3.68 -21.52
N PRO A 183 11.05 -4.70 -20.87
CA PRO A 183 12.43 -4.65 -20.41
C PRO A 183 13.48 -4.64 -21.53
N THR A 184 13.06 -4.83 -22.79
CA THR A 184 13.93 -4.84 -23.96
C THR A 184 13.96 -3.50 -24.70
N CYS A 185 12.81 -2.84 -24.87
CA CYS A 185 12.71 -1.62 -25.66
C CYS A 185 12.18 -0.40 -24.89
N ASP A 186 11.93 -0.53 -23.59
CA ASP A 186 11.50 0.54 -22.67
C ASP A 186 10.16 1.20 -23.05
N GLN A 187 9.37 0.53 -23.90
CA GLN A 187 8.06 1.03 -24.30
C GLN A 187 7.00 0.60 -23.29
N SER A 188 6.15 1.55 -22.88
CA SER A 188 4.97 1.29 -22.06
C SER A 188 3.98 0.40 -22.81
N ILE A 189 3.35 -0.50 -22.06
CA ILE A 189 2.30 -1.40 -22.52
C ILE A 189 1.15 -1.25 -21.52
N TYR A 190 -0.01 -0.90 -22.05
CA TYR A 190 -1.21 -0.64 -21.27
C TYR A 190 -2.04 -1.92 -21.23
N LEU A 191 -2.48 -2.34 -20.05
CA LEU A 191 -3.32 -3.52 -19.85
C LEU A 191 -4.69 -3.06 -19.39
N TRP A 192 -5.71 -3.37 -20.17
CA TRP A 192 -7.08 -2.92 -19.91
C TRP A 192 -8.05 -4.10 -19.94
N PRO A 193 -9.02 -4.15 -19.02
CA PRO A 193 -10.09 -5.12 -19.06
C PRO A 193 -11.03 -4.82 -20.22
N ASP A 194 -11.48 -5.88 -20.88
CA ASP A 194 -12.59 -5.81 -21.83
C ASP A 194 -13.90 -5.56 -21.08
N GLU A 195 -14.75 -4.67 -21.62
CA GLU A 195 -16.00 -4.22 -20.98
C GLU A 195 -16.99 -5.36 -20.70
N GLU A 196 -16.90 -6.49 -21.42
CA GLU A 196 -17.86 -7.59 -21.31
C GLU A 196 -17.36 -8.79 -20.49
N GLU A 197 -16.05 -9.08 -20.52
CA GLU A 197 -15.52 -10.36 -20.00
C GLU A 197 -14.46 -10.25 -18.89
N GLU A 198 -14.08 -9.04 -18.43
CA GLU A 198 -13.00 -8.82 -17.41
C GLU A 198 -11.68 -9.51 -17.82
N ILE A 199 -11.47 -9.65 -19.14
CA ILE A 199 -10.28 -10.21 -19.76
C ILE A 199 -9.31 -9.07 -20.00
N LEU A 200 -8.08 -9.19 -19.50
CA LEU A 200 -7.05 -8.19 -19.78
C LEU A 200 -6.47 -8.37 -21.19
N PHE A 201 -6.45 -7.27 -21.94
CA PHE A 201 -5.73 -7.14 -23.21
C PHE A 201 -4.59 -6.14 -23.07
N ALA A 202 -3.54 -6.34 -23.86
CA ALA A 202 -2.44 -5.40 -23.96
C ALA A 202 -2.63 -4.45 -25.14
N TYR A 203 -2.21 -3.20 -24.97
CA TYR A 203 -2.29 -2.13 -25.96
C TYR A 203 -0.93 -1.43 -26.08
N GLU A 204 -0.62 -0.97 -27.29
CA GLU A 204 0.61 -0.21 -27.58
C GLU A 204 0.56 1.25 -27.14
N ASP A 205 -0.64 1.76 -26.89
CA ASP A 205 -0.94 3.13 -26.47
C ASP A 205 -2.22 3.12 -25.63
N ASP A 206 -2.52 4.23 -24.94
CA ASP A 206 -3.71 4.39 -24.12
C ASP A 206 -4.98 4.28 -25.01
N PRO A 207 -5.80 3.23 -24.85
CA PRO A 207 -6.96 3.01 -25.70
C PRO A 207 -8.10 4.02 -25.47
N VAL A 208 -8.13 4.71 -24.32
CA VAL A 208 -9.14 5.74 -23.99
C VAL A 208 -8.77 7.06 -24.67
N ALA A 209 -7.50 7.46 -24.57
CA ALA A 209 -7.00 8.65 -25.26
C ALA A 209 -6.91 8.45 -26.77
N HIS A 210 -6.60 7.22 -27.21
CA HIS A 210 -6.32 6.85 -28.58
C HIS A 210 -7.20 5.66 -29.00
N GLY A 211 -8.48 5.91 -29.29
CA GLY A 211 -9.52 4.91 -29.64
C GLY A 211 -9.29 4.07 -30.91
N THR A 212 -8.06 4.00 -31.43
CA THR A 212 -7.61 3.09 -32.50
C THR A 212 -6.45 2.21 -32.07
N ALA A 213 -6.07 2.20 -30.78
CA ALA A 213 -4.96 1.40 -30.27
C ALA A 213 -5.17 -0.09 -30.59
N LYS A 214 -4.13 -0.73 -31.14
CA LYS A 214 -4.19 -2.14 -31.50
C LYS A 214 -4.18 -3.00 -30.23
N ARG A 215 -5.14 -3.92 -30.13
CA ARG A 215 -5.22 -4.90 -29.04
C ARG A 215 -4.36 -6.14 -29.30
N PHE A 216 -3.73 -6.65 -28.24
CA PHE A 216 -2.91 -7.85 -28.22
C PHE A 216 -3.36 -8.78 -27.10
N SER A 217 -3.41 -10.08 -27.37
CA SER A 217 -3.84 -11.08 -26.39
C SER A 217 -2.72 -11.40 -25.39
N ILE A 218 -3.11 -11.58 -24.13
CA ILE A 218 -2.24 -12.06 -23.06
C ILE A 218 -2.47 -13.56 -22.85
N ILE A 219 -1.40 -14.33 -22.77
CA ILE A 219 -1.46 -15.77 -22.45
C ILE A 219 -1.58 -15.90 -20.94
N ALA A 220 -2.79 -16.12 -20.45
CA ALA A 220 -3.06 -16.30 -19.03
C ALA A 220 -2.32 -17.53 -18.46
N LYS A 221 -1.85 -17.41 -17.22
CA LYS A 221 -1.23 -18.49 -16.44
C LYS A 221 -1.92 -18.60 -15.10
N LYS A 222 -1.74 -19.75 -14.43
CA LYS A 222 -2.30 -19.93 -13.09
C LYS A 222 -1.39 -19.23 -12.06
N PRO A 223 -1.91 -18.28 -11.27
CA PRO A 223 -1.10 -17.52 -10.30
C PRO A 223 -0.42 -18.41 -9.24
N ASP A 224 -1.07 -19.50 -8.85
CA ASP A 224 -0.58 -20.49 -7.89
C ASP A 224 0.58 -21.36 -8.41
N MET A 225 0.80 -21.40 -9.73
CA MET A 225 1.88 -22.15 -10.38
C MET A 225 3.07 -21.28 -10.78
N THR A 226 3.04 -19.98 -10.45
CA THR A 226 4.16 -19.06 -10.72
C THR A 226 5.33 -19.33 -9.77
N ASN A 227 6.53 -18.83 -10.08
CA ASN A 227 7.67 -18.89 -9.14
C ASN A 227 7.69 -17.69 -8.17
N ASP A 228 6.71 -16.78 -8.26
CA ASP A 228 6.62 -15.57 -7.45
C ASP A 228 5.76 -15.83 -6.20
N SER A 229 6.41 -15.91 -5.04
CA SER A 229 5.70 -16.18 -3.78
C SER A 229 4.76 -15.05 -3.36
N GLY A 230 5.02 -13.81 -3.78
CA GLY A 230 4.16 -12.66 -3.48
C GLY A 230 2.86 -12.76 -4.27
N LEU A 231 2.95 -13.04 -5.57
CA LEU A 231 1.78 -13.23 -6.43
C LEU A 231 0.95 -14.47 -6.03
N GLN A 232 1.61 -15.57 -5.65
CA GLN A 232 0.92 -16.73 -5.09
C GLN A 232 0.11 -16.38 -3.83
N LYS A 233 0.71 -15.63 -2.88
CA LYS A 233 0.03 -15.19 -1.66
C LYS A 233 -1.11 -14.22 -1.96
N LEU A 234 -0.90 -13.25 -2.84
CA LEU A 234 -1.94 -12.32 -3.27
C LEU A 234 -3.16 -13.09 -3.82
N TYR A 235 -2.91 -14.09 -4.67
CA TYR A 235 -3.98 -14.93 -5.20
C TYR A 235 -4.76 -15.67 -4.10
N GLN A 236 -4.07 -16.23 -3.09
CA GLN A 236 -4.76 -16.86 -1.95
C GLN A 236 -5.60 -15.85 -1.16
N ARG A 237 -5.05 -14.66 -0.87
CA ARG A 237 -5.80 -13.62 -0.14
C ARG A 237 -7.00 -13.09 -0.92
N ALA A 238 -6.86 -12.90 -2.23
CA ALA A 238 -7.96 -12.51 -3.11
C ALA A 238 -9.08 -13.57 -3.14
N LEU A 239 -8.73 -14.86 -3.11
CA LEU A 239 -9.70 -15.96 -2.97
C LEU A 239 -10.43 -15.91 -1.63
N GLU A 240 -9.71 -15.65 -0.54
CA GLU A 240 -10.26 -15.60 0.82
C GLU A 240 -11.32 -14.49 0.97
N ILE A 241 -11.03 -13.29 0.45
CA ILE A 241 -11.95 -12.14 0.55
C ILE A 241 -12.98 -12.09 -0.58
N GLY A 242 -12.81 -12.92 -1.61
CA GLY A 242 -13.71 -13.01 -2.74
C GLY A 242 -13.68 -11.80 -3.67
N ASP A 243 -12.49 -11.22 -3.91
CA ASP A 243 -12.31 -10.10 -4.84
C ASP A 243 -12.41 -10.60 -6.29
N LYS A 244 -13.63 -10.61 -6.83
CA LYS A 244 -13.91 -11.20 -8.15
C LYS A 244 -13.15 -10.52 -9.29
N LYS A 245 -12.99 -9.20 -9.23
CA LYS A 245 -12.33 -8.43 -10.29
C LYS A 245 -10.84 -8.75 -10.31
N LEU A 246 -10.17 -8.64 -9.16
CA LEU A 246 -8.76 -9.00 -9.06
C LEU A 246 -8.53 -10.49 -9.40
N LEU A 247 -9.42 -11.39 -8.98
CA LEU A 247 -9.34 -12.81 -9.33
C LEU A 247 -9.45 -13.08 -10.84
N ALA A 248 -10.22 -12.28 -11.58
CA ALA A 248 -10.30 -12.35 -13.04
C ALA A 248 -8.99 -11.86 -13.69
N HIS A 249 -8.34 -10.85 -13.11
CA HIS A 249 -7.14 -10.22 -13.65
C HIS A 249 -5.85 -10.98 -13.36
N LEU A 250 -5.74 -11.58 -12.16
CA LEU A 250 -4.52 -12.26 -11.71
C LEU A 250 -3.95 -13.30 -12.68
N PRO A 251 -4.75 -14.13 -13.38
CA PRO A 251 -4.23 -15.04 -14.39
C PRO A 251 -3.50 -14.34 -15.55
N TYR A 252 -3.96 -13.16 -15.96
CA TYR A 252 -3.33 -12.36 -17.01
C TYR A 252 -2.10 -11.62 -16.49
N LEU A 253 -2.15 -11.11 -15.25
CA LEU A 253 -0.97 -10.54 -14.58
C LEU A 253 0.13 -11.60 -14.41
N ALA A 254 -0.21 -12.83 -14.05
CA ALA A 254 0.71 -13.98 -14.03
C ALA A 254 1.17 -14.44 -15.42
N GLY A 255 0.58 -13.88 -16.48
CA GLY A 255 0.68 -14.33 -17.86
C GLY A 255 1.91 -13.83 -18.61
N GLU A 256 1.87 -14.07 -19.92
CA GLU A 256 2.92 -13.66 -20.87
C GLU A 256 2.31 -13.02 -22.12
N LEU A 257 3.04 -12.10 -22.72
CA LEU A 257 2.73 -11.58 -24.06
C LEU A 257 4.02 -11.34 -24.85
N ASN A 258 3.89 -11.03 -26.13
CA ASN A 258 4.97 -10.43 -26.91
C ASN A 258 4.78 -8.91 -26.88
N CYS A 259 5.84 -8.16 -26.59
CA CYS A 259 5.79 -6.69 -26.59
C CYS A 259 5.16 -6.16 -27.89
N CYS A 260 4.21 -5.23 -27.76
CA CYS A 260 3.47 -4.65 -28.88
C CYS A 260 4.37 -3.96 -29.91
N SER A 261 5.57 -3.52 -29.51
CA SER A 261 6.50 -2.75 -30.34
C SER A 261 7.69 -3.56 -30.86
N CYS A 262 8.36 -4.35 -29.99
CA CYS A 262 9.57 -5.09 -30.37
C CYS A 262 9.36 -6.61 -30.48
N GLU A 263 8.15 -7.10 -30.26
CA GLU A 263 7.73 -8.51 -30.37
C GLU A 263 8.49 -9.49 -29.46
N THR A 264 9.34 -9.00 -28.56
CA THR A 264 10.08 -9.84 -27.61
C THR A 264 9.11 -10.40 -26.57
N PRO A 265 9.20 -11.71 -26.22
CA PRO A 265 8.39 -12.30 -25.17
C PRO A 265 8.68 -11.65 -23.81
N ILE A 266 7.63 -11.32 -23.08
CA ILE A 266 7.70 -10.74 -21.73
C ILE A 266 6.73 -11.46 -20.80
N HIS A 267 7.12 -11.59 -19.53
CA HIS A 267 6.19 -11.86 -18.46
C HIS A 267 5.44 -10.56 -18.16
N VAL A 268 4.12 -10.64 -17.99
CA VAL A 268 3.33 -9.46 -17.61
C VAL A 268 3.81 -9.00 -16.24
N TRP A 269 3.71 -9.86 -15.23
CA TRP A 269 4.20 -9.57 -13.90
C TRP A 269 5.70 -9.81 -13.77
N THR A 270 6.47 -8.76 -13.50
CA THR A 270 7.71 -8.84 -12.72
C THR A 270 7.83 -7.65 -11.76
N GLY A 271 6.73 -7.29 -11.09
CA GLY A 271 6.61 -6.11 -10.21
C GLY A 271 6.19 -4.81 -10.92
N LEU A 272 5.83 -4.90 -12.21
CA LEU A 272 5.33 -3.80 -13.07
C LEU A 272 5.93 -2.42 -12.76
N PHE A 273 7.27 -2.39 -12.89
CA PHE A 273 8.23 -1.34 -12.53
C PHE A 273 8.19 -0.08 -13.44
N PRO A 274 8.54 1.12 -12.93
CA PRO A 274 8.70 1.52 -11.52
C PRO A 274 7.38 1.82 -10.80
#